data_AF-A0A8T7ESX5-F1
#
_entry.id   AF-A0A8T7ESX5-F1
#
_cell.length_a   1.000
_cell.length_b   1.000
_cell.length_c   1.000
_cell.angle_alpha   90.00
_cell.angle_beta   90.00
_cell.angle_gamma   90.00
#
_symmetry.space_group_name_H-M   'P 1'
#
loop_
_entity.id
_entity.type
_entity.pdbx_description
1 polymer ?
#
loop_
_entity_poly.entity_id
_entity_poly.type
_entity_poly.pdbx_seq_one_letter_code
_entity_poly.pdbx_strand_id
1 'polypeptide(L)'
;MSRRIIFVLALLIVAGGAIAAFVISRQNQTVTPQVTVGPGTPTVVAQQPGSTPQATITPMPTPLPTIDIVVAVQKINRGQVITADVVGYRTWPEPYAPLSAITDIGAGDRRHFALRHRARVARQNQRLDR
;
A
#
# COMPACT_ATOMS: atom_id res chain seq x y z
N MET A 1 -37.23 -11.00 32.89
CA MET A 1 -35.80 -11.31 33.00
C MET A 1 -35.39 -11.06 34.46
N SER A 2 -35.10 -12.12 35.21
CA SER A 2 -34.99 -12.07 36.67
C SER A 2 -33.73 -11.30 37.10
N ARG A 3 -33.87 -10.32 37.99
CA ARG A 3 -32.80 -9.50 38.59
C ARG A 3 -31.56 -10.30 39.03
N ARG A 4 -31.75 -11.58 39.38
CA ARG A 4 -30.70 -12.54 39.70
C ARG A 4 -29.73 -12.82 38.54
N ILE A 5 -30.22 -12.90 37.30
CA ILE A 5 -29.40 -13.17 36.10
C ILE A 5 -28.45 -11.98 35.84
N ILE A 6 -28.94 -10.76 36.02
CA ILE A 6 -28.13 -9.54 35.85
C ILE A 6 -27.01 -9.50 36.89
N PHE A 7 -27.31 -9.85 38.15
CA PHE A 7 -26.28 -9.93 39.20
C PHE A 7 -25.23 -11.02 38.94
N VAL A 8 -25.64 -12.19 38.44
CA VAL A 8 -24.70 -13.28 38.13
C VAL A 8 -23.78 -12.90 36.97
N LEU A 9 -24.32 -12.26 35.93
CA LEU A 9 -23.52 -11.81 34.78
C LEU A 9 -22.51 -10.73 35.18
N ALA A 10 -22.92 -9.76 36.00
CA ALA A 10 -22.03 -8.72 36.51
C ALA A 10 -20.90 -9.32 37.36
N LEU A 11 -21.21 -10.30 38.22
CA LEU A 11 -20.22 -11.00 39.04
C LEU A 11 -19.16 -11.71 38.18
N LEU A 12 -19.59 -12.38 37.10
CA LEU A 12 -18.67 -13.10 36.21
C LEU A 12 -17.67 -12.17 35.51
N ILE A 13 -18.13 -11.00 35.04
CA ILE A 13 -17.26 -10.02 34.37
C ILE A 13 -16.23 -9.47 35.35
N VAL A 14 -16.65 -9.12 36.57
CA VAL A 14 -15.75 -8.60 37.62
C VAL A 14 -14.73 -9.65 38.04
N ALA A 15 -15.16 -10.90 38.25
CA ALA A 15 -14.28 -11.99 38.62
C ALA A 15 -13.25 -12.30 37.51
N GLY A 16 -13.68 -12.36 36.25
CA GLY A 16 -12.78 -12.58 35.11
C GLY A 16 -11.74 -11.48 34.95
N GLY A 17 -12.15 -10.21 35.08
CA GLY A 17 -11.26 -9.06 35.03
C GLY A 17 -10.23 -9.07 36.17
N ALA A 18 -10.64 -9.41 37.39
CA ALA A 18 -9.73 -9.49 38.55
C ALA A 18 -8.66 -10.57 38.37
N ILE A 19 -9.03 -11.73 37.83
CA ILE A 19 -8.10 -12.84 37.57
C ILE A 19 -7.09 -12.42 36.49
N ALA A 20 -7.55 -11.82 35.38
CA ALA A 20 -6.67 -11.37 34.31
C ALA A 20 -5.69 -10.28 34.79
N ALA A 21 -6.17 -9.30 35.54
CA ALA A 21 -5.32 -8.26 36.12
C ALA A 21 -4.29 -8.81 37.09
N PHE A 22 -4.66 -9.81 37.91
CA PHE A 22 -3.75 -10.47 38.83
C PHE A 22 -2.64 -11.25 38.11
N VAL A 23 -2.95 -11.91 36.99
CA VAL A 23 -1.96 -12.64 36.18
C VAL A 23 -0.98 -11.67 35.52
N ILE A 24 -1.47 -10.56 34.95
CA ILE A 24 -0.63 -9.51 34.33
C ILE A 24 0.27 -8.84 35.40
N SER A 25 -0.27 -8.58 36.60
CA SER A 25 0.48 -7.95 37.68
C SER A 25 1.67 -8.79 38.16
N ARG A 26 1.55 -10.13 38.20
CA ARG A 26 2.66 -11.01 38.59
C ARG A 26 3.81 -11.02 37.58
N GLN A 27 3.55 -10.75 36.30
CA GLN A 27 4.60 -10.66 35.28
C GLN A 27 5.45 -9.38 35.40
N ASN A 28 4.96 -8.37 36.13
CA ASN A 28 5.59 -7.06 36.23
C ASN A 28 6.40 -6.84 37.52
N GLN A 29 6.79 -7.91 38.23
CA GLN A 29 7.67 -7.79 39.40
C GLN A 29 9.11 -7.50 38.98
N THR A 30 9.43 -6.22 38.83
CA THR A 30 10.80 -5.73 38.69
C THR A 30 11.55 -6.00 39.99
N VAL A 31 12.54 -6.89 39.93
CA VAL A 31 13.41 -7.21 41.07
C VAL A 31 14.37 -6.04 41.30
N THR A 32 14.20 -5.30 42.39
CA THR A 32 15.14 -4.26 42.81
C THR A 32 16.41 -4.92 43.36
N PRO A 33 17.61 -4.64 42.82
CA PRO A 33 18.84 -5.23 43.35
C PRO A 33 19.12 -4.69 44.77
N GLN A 34 19.19 -5.59 45.74
CA GLN A 34 19.55 -5.27 47.11
C GLN A 34 21.08 -5.40 47.28
N VAL A 35 21.78 -4.27 47.47
CA VAL A 35 23.23 -4.28 47.73
C VAL A 35 23.47 -4.63 49.19
N THR A 36 24.04 -5.80 49.46
CA THR A 36 24.55 -6.17 50.80
C THR A 36 26.04 -5.87 50.84
N VAL A 37 26.48 -4.97 51.73
CA VAL A 37 27.88 -4.57 51.85
C VAL A 37 28.51 -5.33 53.01
N GLY A 38 29.36 -6.32 52.70
CA GLY A 38 30.23 -7.03 53.66
C GLY A 38 31.71 -6.77 53.35
N PRO A 39 32.62 -6.84 54.35
CA PRO A 39 34.04 -6.51 54.19
C PRO A 39 34.78 -7.69 53.52
N GLY A 40 34.71 -7.71 52.21
CA GLY A 40 35.38 -8.66 51.35
C GLY A 40 34.95 -8.29 49.94
N THR A 41 35.94 -8.08 49.07
CA THR A 41 35.77 -7.62 47.69
C THR A 41 34.51 -8.23 47.07
N PRO A 42 33.50 -7.42 46.69
CA PRO A 42 32.24 -7.96 46.20
C PRO A 42 32.52 -8.66 44.87
N THR A 43 32.59 -9.98 44.91
CA THR A 43 32.46 -10.80 43.72
C THR A 43 30.99 -10.72 43.31
N VAL A 44 30.69 -9.72 42.49
CA VAL A 44 29.46 -9.70 41.70
C VAL A 44 29.54 -10.91 40.78
N VAL A 45 28.86 -11.99 41.13
CA VAL A 45 28.52 -13.03 40.17
C VAL A 45 27.48 -12.39 39.26
N ALA A 46 27.96 -11.66 38.25
CA ALA A 46 27.13 -11.24 37.15
C ALA A 46 26.64 -12.53 36.49
N GLN A 47 25.36 -12.85 36.65
CA GLN A 47 24.70 -13.73 35.70
C GLN A 47 24.93 -13.08 34.34
N GLN A 48 25.72 -13.75 33.51
CA GLN A 48 25.85 -13.42 32.09
C GLN A 48 24.42 -13.23 31.56
N PRO A 49 24.02 -12.01 31.16
CA PRO A 49 22.67 -11.78 30.70
C PRO A 49 22.46 -12.65 29.46
N GLY A 50 21.61 -13.66 29.59
CA GLY A 50 21.20 -14.49 28.46
C GLY A 50 20.61 -13.57 27.40
N SER A 51 21.26 -13.56 26.23
CA SER A 51 20.76 -13.07 24.94
C SER A 51 19.91 -11.80 25.01
N THR A 52 20.54 -10.65 24.76
CA THR A 52 19.81 -9.46 24.29
C THR A 52 18.91 -9.87 23.11
N PRO A 53 17.62 -9.47 23.07
CA PRO A 53 16.81 -9.66 21.88
C PRO A 53 17.52 -8.98 20.71
N GLN A 54 17.98 -9.76 19.75
CA GLN A 54 18.57 -9.22 18.54
C GLN A 54 17.48 -8.39 17.85
N ALA A 55 17.73 -7.09 17.68
CA ALA A 55 16.82 -6.22 16.95
C ALA A 55 16.60 -6.83 15.56
N THR A 56 15.37 -7.28 15.29
CA THR A 56 15.02 -7.76 13.96
C THR A 56 14.89 -6.53 13.07
N ILE A 57 15.87 -6.31 12.20
CA ILE A 57 15.80 -5.25 11.19
C ILE A 57 14.79 -5.71 10.14
N THR A 58 13.61 -5.12 10.16
CA THR A 58 12.64 -5.30 9.07
C THR A 58 13.25 -4.71 7.81
N PRO A 59 13.32 -5.45 6.68
CA PRO A 59 13.83 -4.89 5.44
C PRO A 59 12.98 -3.70 4.99
N MET A 60 13.64 -2.70 4.41
CA MET A 60 12.96 -1.59 3.76
C MET A 60 12.11 -2.13 2.60
N PRO A 61 10.84 -1.71 2.44
CA PRO A 61 10.05 -2.10 1.27
C PRO A 61 10.76 -1.67 -0.01
N THR A 62 10.87 -2.58 -0.97
CA THR A 62 11.44 -2.30 -2.29
C THR A 62 10.48 -1.40 -3.07
N PRO A 63 10.96 -0.27 -3.65
CA PRO A 63 10.14 0.56 -4.52
C PRO A 63 9.63 -0.22 -5.73
N LEU A 64 8.36 -0.02 -6.07
CA LEU A 64 7.76 -0.60 -7.28
C LEU A 64 8.04 0.31 -8.49
N PRO A 65 8.38 -0.26 -9.66
CA PRO A 65 8.47 0.53 -10.88
C PRO A 65 7.10 1.10 -11.26
N THR A 66 7.11 2.26 -11.92
CA THR A 66 5.90 2.99 -12.31
C THR A 66 5.91 3.31 -13.80
N ILE A 67 4.73 3.31 -14.40
CA ILE A 67 4.47 3.71 -15.78
C ILE A 67 3.34 4.74 -15.82
N ASP A 68 3.29 5.56 -16.87
CA ASP A 68 2.16 6.45 -17.10
C ASP A 68 1.12 5.77 -18.00
N ILE A 69 -0.12 5.74 -17.53
CA ILE A 69 -1.26 5.19 -18.27
C ILE A 69 -2.29 6.27 -18.56
N VAL A 70 -3.01 6.12 -19.67
CA VAL A 70 -4.08 7.02 -20.09
C VAL A 70 -5.37 6.66 -19.34
N VAL A 71 -5.93 7.63 -18.62
CA VAL A 71 -7.18 7.50 -17.86
C VAL A 71 -8.17 8.57 -18.29
N ALA A 72 -9.46 8.28 -18.15
CA ALA A 72 -10.50 9.30 -18.35
C ALA A 72 -10.47 10.30 -17.19
N VAL A 73 -10.36 11.59 -17.49
CA VAL A 73 -10.42 12.67 -16.48
C VAL A 73 -11.85 13.17 -16.24
N GLN A 74 -12.78 12.78 -17.11
CA GLN A 74 -14.20 13.07 -17.01
C GLN A 74 -15.03 11.88 -17.52
N LYS A 75 -16.35 11.93 -17.33
CA LYS A 75 -17.26 10.92 -17.87
C LYS A 75 -17.25 10.95 -19.41
N ILE A 76 -17.09 9.79 -20.04
CA ILE A 76 -17.16 9.60 -21.49
C ILE A 76 -18.41 8.76 -21.80
N ASN A 77 -19.25 9.24 -22.72
CA ASN A 77 -20.46 8.52 -23.11
C ASN A 77 -20.14 7.42 -24.13
N ARG A 78 -20.99 6.39 -24.21
CA ARG A 78 -20.83 5.34 -25.23
C ARG A 78 -20.95 5.94 -26.63
N GLY A 79 -20.07 5.51 -27.53
CA GLY A 79 -20.01 6.00 -28.91
C GLY A 79 -19.37 7.38 -29.08
N GLN A 80 -18.99 8.05 -27.99
CA GLN A 80 -18.26 9.31 -28.05
C GLN A 80 -16.82 9.08 -28.54
N VAL A 81 -16.35 9.95 -29.42
CA VAL A 81 -14.94 9.98 -29.84
C VAL A 81 -14.08 10.47 -28.68
N ILE A 82 -13.02 9.73 -28.37
CA ILE A 82 -12.06 10.08 -27.32
C ILE A 82 -11.07 11.10 -27.87
N THR A 83 -11.05 12.27 -27.26
CA THR A 83 -10.16 13.39 -27.58
C THR A 83 -9.18 13.67 -26.44
N ALA A 84 -8.12 14.42 -26.71
CA ALA A 84 -7.04 14.65 -25.73
C ALA A 84 -7.48 15.44 -24.49
N ASP A 85 -8.60 16.17 -24.55
CA ASP A 85 -9.18 16.92 -23.43
C ASP A 85 -9.96 16.04 -22.44
N VAL A 86 -10.41 14.85 -22.85
CA VAL A 86 -11.23 13.96 -22.00
C VAL A 86 -10.42 12.83 -21.35
N VAL A 87 -9.13 12.73 -21.68
CA VAL A 87 -8.18 11.76 -21.10
C VAL A 87 -6.91 12.46 -20.62
N GLY A 88 -6.20 11.83 -19.68
CA GLY A 88 -4.93 12.32 -19.18
C GLY A 88 -4.02 11.19 -18.73
N TYR A 89 -2.74 11.52 -18.53
CA TYR A 89 -1.77 10.56 -18.01
C TYR A 89 -1.87 10.47 -16.49
N ARG A 90 -1.73 9.25 -15.98
CA ARG A 90 -1.65 8.95 -14.56
C ARG A 90 -0.55 7.92 -14.31
N THR A 91 0.35 8.26 -13.39
CA THR A 91 1.37 7.34 -12.91
C THR A 91 0.75 6.19 -12.12
N TRP A 92 1.14 4.97 -12.47
CA TRP A 92 0.60 3.73 -11.94
C TRP A 92 1.72 2.71 -11.70
N PRO A 93 1.66 1.87 -10.65
CA PRO A 93 2.64 0.82 -10.47
C PRO A 93 2.55 -0.20 -11.60
N GLU A 94 3.66 -0.41 -12.31
CA GLU A 94 3.74 -1.30 -13.47
C GLU A 94 3.16 -2.70 -13.23
N PRO A 95 3.46 -3.41 -12.12
CA PRO A 95 2.95 -4.77 -11.91
C PRO A 95 1.42 -4.83 -11.67
N TYR A 96 0.77 -3.70 -11.43
CA TYR A 96 -0.68 -3.61 -11.24
C TYR A 96 -1.37 -2.89 -12.39
N ALA A 97 -0.64 -2.51 -13.43
CA ALA A 97 -1.23 -1.87 -14.59
C ALA A 97 -2.13 -2.87 -15.33
N PRO A 98 -3.32 -2.45 -15.78
CA PRO A 98 -4.13 -3.26 -16.68
C PRO A 98 -3.31 -3.63 -17.92
N LEU A 99 -3.37 -4.89 -18.35
CA LEU A 99 -2.67 -5.35 -19.56
C LEU A 99 -3.08 -4.59 -20.83
N SER A 100 -4.30 -4.04 -20.83
CA SER A 100 -4.85 -3.24 -21.92
C SER A 100 -4.67 -1.72 -21.72
N ALA A 101 -3.84 -1.30 -20.76
CA ALA A 101 -3.59 0.11 -20.53
C ALA A 101 -2.90 0.73 -21.76
N ILE A 102 -3.38 1.91 -22.14
CA ILE A 102 -2.72 2.73 -23.16
C ILE A 102 -1.66 3.57 -22.44
N THR A 103 -0.42 3.56 -22.93
CA THR A 103 0.70 4.32 -22.37
C THR A 103 1.13 5.50 -23.24
N ASP A 104 0.54 5.62 -24.43
CA ASP A 104 0.78 6.74 -25.35
C ASP A 104 -0.51 7.10 -26.10
N ILE A 105 -0.84 8.40 -26.10
CA ILE A 105 -1.89 8.97 -26.92
C ILE A 105 -1.23 9.42 -28.23
N GLY A 106 -0.82 8.45 -29.05
CA GLY A 106 0.03 8.71 -30.21
C GLY A 106 -0.43 9.92 -31.03
N ALA A 107 0.50 10.84 -31.31
CA ALA A 107 0.31 11.97 -32.23
C ALA A 107 0.22 11.52 -33.71
N GLY A 108 -0.27 10.31 -33.94
CA GLY A 108 0.00 9.47 -35.10
C GLY A 108 -1.21 9.16 -35.96
N ASP A 109 -1.97 10.16 -36.40
CA ASP A 109 -2.83 10.00 -37.59
C ASP A 109 -2.97 11.27 -38.45
N ARG A 110 -2.02 12.22 -38.33
CA ARG A 110 -1.98 13.39 -39.24
C ARG A 110 -1.17 13.15 -40.51
N ARG A 111 -0.33 12.12 -40.55
CA ARG A 111 0.58 11.85 -41.68
C ARG A 111 0.00 10.92 -42.74
N HIS A 112 -0.95 10.04 -42.38
CA HIS A 112 -1.56 9.10 -43.33
C HIS A 112 -2.65 9.74 -44.24
N PHE A 113 -3.33 10.79 -43.79
CA PHE A 113 -4.33 11.49 -44.61
C PHE A 113 -3.72 12.38 -45.71
N ALA A 114 -2.59 13.03 -45.44
CA ALA A 114 -1.93 13.92 -46.40
C ALA A 114 -1.43 13.18 -47.65
N LEU A 115 -0.99 11.92 -47.49
CA LEU A 115 -0.52 11.08 -48.60
C LEU A 115 -1.67 10.54 -49.47
N ARG A 116 -2.83 10.24 -48.88
CA ARG A 116 -4.01 9.75 -49.62
C ARG A 116 -4.70 10.84 -50.44
N HIS A 117 -4.70 12.10 -49.98
CA HIS A 117 -5.28 13.20 -50.75
C HIS A 117 -4.46 13.56 -51.99
N ARG A 118 -3.12 13.57 -51.90
CA ARG A 118 -2.26 13.87 -53.07
C ARG A 118 -2.39 12.84 -54.19
N ALA A 119 -2.59 11.55 -53.86
CA ALA A 119 -2.73 10.49 -54.84
C ALA A 119 -4.05 10.50 -55.63
N ARG A 120 -5.12 11.14 -55.10
CA ARG A 120 -6.38 11.32 -55.84
C ARG A 120 -6.33 12.53 -56.76
N VAL A 121 -5.73 13.63 -56.32
CA VAL A 121 -5.60 14.86 -57.13
C VAL A 121 -4.69 14.62 -58.35
N ALA A 122 -3.59 13.88 -58.18
CA ALA A 122 -2.69 13.56 -59.30
C ALA A 122 -3.36 12.69 -60.40
N ARG A 123 -4.27 11.77 -60.02
CA ARG A 123 -5.01 10.94 -60.99
C ARG A 123 -6.16 11.67 -61.67
N GLN A 124 -6.70 12.72 -61.04
CA GLN A 124 -7.78 13.51 -61.62
C GLN A 124 -7.25 14.50 -62.68
N ASN A 125 -6.07 15.08 -62.47
CA ASN A 125 -5.44 15.96 -63.46
C ASN A 125 -4.97 15.21 -64.73
N GLN A 126 -4.56 13.94 -64.60
CA GLN A 126 -4.19 13.11 -65.76
C GLN A 126 -5.34 12.70 -66.69
N ARG A 127 -6.60 12.95 -66.31
CA ARG A 127 -7.78 12.70 -67.15
C ARG A 127 -8.28 13.92 -67.89
N LEU A 128 -7.73 15.10 -67.60
CA LEU A 128 -8.15 16.36 -68.22
C LEU A 128 -7.22 16.80 -69.37
N ASP A 129 -6.07 16.14 -69.54
CA ASP A 129 -5.07 16.39 -70.60
C ASP A 129 -5.09 15.36 -71.75
N ARG A 130 -6.19 14.62 -71.94
CA ARG A 130 -6.44 13.76 -73.12
C ARG A 130 -7.78 14.09 -73.75
#